data_AF-A0A348G1V4-F1
#
_entry.id   AF-A0A348G1V4-F1
#
_cell.length_a   1.000
_cell.length_b   1.000
_cell.length_c   1.000
_cell.angle_alpha   90.00
_cell.angle_beta   90.00
_cell.angle_gamma   90.00
#
_symmetry.space_group_name_H-M   'P 1'
#
loop_
_entity.id
_entity.type
_entity.pdbx_description
1 polymer ?
#
loop_
_entity_poly.entity_id
_entity_poly.type
_entity_poly.pdbx_seq_one_letter_code
_entity_poly.pdbx_strand_id
1 'polypeptide(L)' 'MPWRRWLSFAFGVLRWPPDAVWAATPCELAHAARALMRDAPPPLDRATLEALMAHHPDGRP' A
#
# COMPACT_ATOMS: atom_id res chain seq x y z
N MET A 1 -4.88 -16.33 1.94
CA MET A 1 -5.36 -16.17 3.34
C MET A 1 -5.33 -14.70 3.73
N PRO A 2 -6.48 -14.10 4.09
CA PRO A 2 -6.61 -12.65 4.35
C PRO A 2 -5.70 -12.13 5.49
N TRP A 3 -5.37 -12.97 6.47
CA TRP A 3 -4.50 -12.63 7.61
C TRP A 3 -3.07 -12.23 7.25
N ARG A 4 -2.51 -12.74 6.14
CA ARG A 4 -1.11 -12.46 5.77
C ARG A 4 -0.90 -10.96 5.51
N ARG A 5 -1.84 -10.28 4.85
CA ARG A 5 -1.74 -8.84 4.56
C ARG A 5 -1.81 -7.99 5.83
N TRP A 6 -2.68 -8.34 6.76
CA TRP A 6 -2.81 -7.64 8.05
C TRP A 6 -1.56 -7.78 8.92
N LEU A 7 -1.00 -8.99 9.04
CA LEU A 7 0.24 -9.21 9.79
C LEU A 7 1.43 -8.52 9.14
N SER A 8 1.54 -8.54 7.81
CA SER A 8 2.56 -7.79 7.08
C SER A 8 2.46 -6.27 7.32
N PHE A 9 1.25 -5.72 7.40
CA PHE A 9 1.04 -4.31 7.73
C PHE A 9 1.43 -4.01 9.19
N ALA A 10 0.97 -4.83 10.14
CA ALA A 10 1.23 -4.63 11.57
C ALA A 10 2.72 -4.70 11.93
N PHE A 11 3.44 -5.69 11.39
CA PHE A 11 4.86 -5.86 11.63
C PHE A 11 5.74 -4.96 10.75
N GLY A 12 5.34 -4.76 9.49
CA GLY A 12 6.16 -4.03 8.52
C GLY A 12 5.98 -2.52 8.55
N VAL A 13 4.72 -2.05 8.58
CA VAL A 13 4.38 -0.63 8.47
C VAL A 13 4.22 0.01 9.85
N LEU A 14 3.45 -0.63 10.73
CA LEU A 14 3.27 -0.14 12.11
C LEU A 14 4.46 -0.44 13.02
N ARG A 15 5.30 -1.42 12.65
CA ARG A 15 6.46 -1.88 13.44
C ARG A 15 6.09 -2.29 14.86
N TRP A 16 4.87 -2.79 15.06
CA TRP A 16 4.41 -3.26 16.37
C TRP A 16 5.11 -4.56 16.77
N PRO A 17 5.52 -4.71 18.03
CA PRO A 17 5.98 -6.00 18.52
C PRO A 17 4.82 -7.01 18.55
N PRO A 18 5.10 -8.33 18.52
CA PRO A 18 4.07 -9.37 18.48
C PRO A 18 2.98 -9.21 19.55
N ASP A 19 3.36 -8.87 20.77
CA ASP A 19 2.42 -8.73 21.88
C ASP A 19 1.41 -7.61 21.64
N ALA A 20 1.84 -6.50 21.06
CA ALA A 20 0.95 -5.39 20.70
C ALA A 20 0.02 -5.77 19.53
N VAL A 21 0.51 -6.54 18.56
CA VAL A 21 -0.32 -7.02 17.44
C VAL A 21 -1.42 -7.96 17.93
N TRP A 22 -1.13 -8.82 18.90
CA TRP A 22 -2.12 -9.76 19.45
C TRP A 22 -3.07 -9.13 20.47
N ALA A 23 -2.65 -8.06 21.15
CA ALA A 23 -3.53 -7.30 22.04
C ALA A 23 -4.47 -6.36 21.28
N ALA A 24 -4.11 -5.92 20.08
CA ALA A 24 -4.90 -5.00 19.28
C ALA A 24 -6.16 -5.65 18.70
N THR A 25 -7.24 -4.89 18.65
CA THR A 25 -8.48 -5.30 18.01
C THR A 25 -8.41 -5.12 16.49
N PRO A 26 -9.17 -5.91 15.70
CA PRO A 26 -9.26 -5.71 14.25
C PRO A 26 -9.70 -4.30 13.84
N CYS A 27 -10.56 -3.65 14.63
CA CYS A 27 -11.00 -2.27 14.39
C CYS A 27 -9.85 -1.27 14.51
N GLU A 28 -9.03 -1.36 15.56
CA GLU A 28 -7.85 -0.51 15.73
C GLU A 28 -6.86 -0.68 14.58
N LEU A 29 -6.64 -1.93 14.15
CA LEU A 29 -5.79 -2.23 13.01
C LEU A 29 -6.33 -1.62 11.71
N ALA A 30 -7.65 -1.64 11.50
CA ALA A 30 -8.30 -1.03 10.35
C ALA A 30 -8.19 0.51 10.37
N HIS A 31 -8.34 1.14 11.54
CA HIS A 31 -8.12 2.59 11.67
C HIS A 31 -6.67 2.98 11.39
N ALA A 32 -5.71 2.21 11.91
CA ALA A 32 -4.30 2.43 11.65
C ALA A 32 -3.96 2.24 10.15
N ALA A 33 -4.54 1.23 9.50
CA ALA A 33 -4.42 1.02 8.06
C ALA A 33 -4.96 2.21 7.28
N ARG A 34 -6.15 2.73 7.61
CA ARG A 34 -6.71 3.91 6.92
C ARG A 34 -5.90 5.19 7.15
N ALA A 35 -5.29 5.35 8.32
CA ALA A 35 -4.48 6.52 8.63
C ALA A 35 -3.14 6.54 7.85
N LEU A 36 -2.54 5.36 7.63
CA LEU A 36 -1.22 5.23 7.00
C LEU A 36 -1.28 4.93 5.51
N MET A 37 -2.28 4.16 5.08
CA MET A 37 -2.65 4.02 3.68
C MET A 37 -3.49 5.25 3.35
N ARG A 38 -2.82 6.40 3.18
CA ARG A 38 -3.40 7.58 2.55
C ARG A 38 -4.09 7.11 1.26
N ASP A 39 -5.25 7.68 0.91
CA ASP A 39 -5.93 7.42 -0.37
C ASP A 39 -4.98 7.82 -1.51
N ALA A 40 -4.04 6.94 -1.82
CA ALA A 40 -3.14 7.09 -2.93
C ALA A 40 -4.03 6.86 -4.15
N PRO A 41 -4.01 7.78 -5.13
CA PRO A 41 -4.67 7.49 -6.41
C PRO A 41 -4.16 6.14 -6.90
N PRO A 42 -5.03 5.34 -7.53
CA PRO A 42 -4.64 4.03 -8.03
C PRO A 42 -3.36 4.18 -8.87
N PRO A 43 -2.44 3.20 -8.81
CA PRO A 43 -1.25 3.24 -9.63
C PRO A 43 -1.65 3.44 -11.10
N LEU A 44 -0.84 4.22 -11.83
CA LEU A 44 -1.05 4.50 -13.24
C LEU A 44 -1.29 3.20 -14.00
N ASP A 45 -2.40 3.11 -14.73
CA ASP A 45 -2.70 1.91 -15.50
C ASP A 45 -1.73 1.77 -16.69
N ARG A 46 -1.66 0.54 -17.21
CA ARG A 46 -0.72 0.21 -18.28
C ARG A 46 -1.02 0.96 -19.59
N ALA A 47 -2.28 1.16 -19.92
CA ALA A 47 -2.68 1.83 -21.16
C ALA A 47 -2.33 3.33 -21.11
N THR A 48 -2.54 3.96 -19.96
CA THR A 48 -2.16 5.36 -19.73
C THR A 48 -0.65 5.53 -19.78
N LEU A 49 0.12 4.59 -19.21
CA LEU A 49 1.58 4.59 -19.32
C LEU A 49 2.04 4.47 -20.78
N GLU A 50 1.46 3.56 -21.55
CA GLU A 50 1.80 3.38 -22.98
C GLU A 50 1.45 4.61 -23.81
N ALA A 51 0.31 5.25 -23.55
CA ALA A 51 -0.05 6.51 -24.17
C ALA A 51 0.98 7.60 -23.86
N LEU A 52 1.42 7.73 -22.60
CA LEU A 52 2.45 8.70 -22.21
C LEU A 52 3.78 8.44 -22.92
N MET A 53 4.22 7.17 -23.01
CA MET A 53 5.45 6.80 -23.72
C MET A 53 5.38 7.13 -25.21
N ALA A 54 4.22 6.94 -25.85
CA ALA A 54 4.02 7.28 -27.26
C ALA A 54 4.01 8.80 -27.51
N HIS A 55 3.42 9.58 -26.59
CA HIS A 55 3.35 11.04 -26.70
C HIS A 55 4.66 11.74 -26.33
N HIS A 56 5.45 11.11 -25.45
CA HIS A 56 6.73 11.62 -24.97
C HIS A 56 7.83 10.57 -25.21
N PRO A 57 8.22 10.32 -26.48
CA PRO A 57 9.30 9.41 -26.77
C PRO A 57 10.58 9.94 -26.13
N ASP A 58 11.23 9.11 -25.31
CA ASP A 58 12.52 9.44 -24.69
C ASP A 58 13.55 9.65 -25.80
N GLY A 59 13.93 10.91 -26.02
CA GLY A 59 14.91 11.28 -27.04
C GLY A 59 16.30 11.38 -26.46
N ARG A 60 17.24 10.59 -27.00
CA ARG A 60 18.29 11.14 -27.87
C ARG A 60 19.06 10.04 -28.64
N PRO A 61 19.77 10.48 -29.69
CA PRO A 61 19.53 10.18 -31.10
C PRO A 61 19.81 8.73 -31.53
#